data_AF-A0AAW5KE38-F1
#
_entry.id   AF-A0AAW5KE38-F1
#
_cell.length_a   1.000
_cell.length_b   1.000
_cell.length_c   1.000
_cell.angle_alpha   90.00
_cell.angle_beta   90.00
_cell.angle_gamma   90.00
#
_symmetry.space_group_name_H-M   'P 1'
#
loop_
_entity.id
_entity.type
_entity.pdbx_description
1 polymer ?
#
loop_
_entity_poly.entity_id
_entity_poly.type
_entity_poly.pdbx_seq_one_letter_code
_entity_poly.pdbx_strand_id
1 'polypeptide(L)'
;MKKISALLLAVVMAFGMAGCSDSGSSDSDNESSAAAVQTESSAADSSEDATVTTTTTTTAPAVTESSQAEVADTSTADENKPASVDSNDIAASAIEPSETSEENLAPIGQWIKTTRYCATDKIYHTIYTRITKVVSKSEDADYVNKAIELNNSVGSDFSKIDESELKIPDDCELCVMEYEVYVPEDFPSDEWGIISPDVNYSASNKGGGGIPSADGASTYIGMGGTTELLTQKKNEYFVGNTYKYVNLFLMVKGYKDYKFTFSSYPEGTTSDSSDDAVTAYISAE
;
A
#
# COMPACT_ATOMS: atom_id res chain seq x y z
N MET A 1 15.24 33.43 -37.25
CA MET A 1 15.57 32.25 -36.43
C MET A 1 14.41 32.00 -35.46
N LYS A 2 13.51 31.06 -35.79
CA LYS A 2 12.45 30.62 -34.89
C LYS A 2 12.97 29.38 -34.16
N LYS A 3 13.13 29.45 -32.85
CA LYS A 3 13.53 28.31 -32.03
C LYS A 3 12.33 27.38 -31.92
N ILE A 4 12.45 26.18 -32.49
CA ILE A 4 11.50 25.09 -32.26
C ILE A 4 12.02 24.41 -30.99
N SER A 5 11.43 24.71 -29.83
CA SER A 5 11.64 23.90 -28.63
C SER A 5 10.96 22.56 -28.88
N ALA A 6 11.75 21.51 -29.07
CA ALA A 6 11.25 20.14 -29.06
C ALA A 6 10.96 19.77 -27.60
N LEU A 7 9.68 19.59 -27.27
CA LEU A 7 9.26 19.01 -26.00
C LEU A 7 9.59 17.52 -26.06
N LEU A 8 10.64 17.10 -25.35
CA LEU A 8 11.05 15.71 -25.27
C LEU A 8 10.39 15.10 -24.03
N LEU A 9 9.38 14.26 -24.26
CA LEU A 9 8.61 13.58 -23.21
C LEU A 9 9.34 12.30 -22.80
N ALA A 10 9.83 12.24 -21.58
CA ALA A 10 10.41 11.03 -21.01
C ALA A 10 9.36 10.34 -20.13
N VAL A 11 8.85 9.19 -20.59
CA VAL A 11 7.97 8.34 -19.79
C VAL A 11 8.84 7.46 -18.90
N VAL A 12 8.83 7.72 -17.60
CA VAL A 12 9.41 6.81 -16.60
C VAL A 12 8.25 5.94 -16.10
N MET A 13 8.22 4.68 -16.50
CA MET A 13 7.30 3.70 -15.92
C MET A 13 7.84 3.34 -14.53
N ALA A 14 7.34 4.02 -13.49
CA ALA A 14 7.56 3.59 -12.12
C ALA A 14 6.67 2.35 -11.84
N PHE A 15 7.32 1.32 -11.29
CA PHE A 15 6.80 0.08 -10.69
C PHE A 15 5.35 -0.30 -10.99
N GLY A 16 5.20 -1.25 -11.92
CA GLY A 16 3.93 -1.92 -12.19
C GLY A 16 3.90 -3.35 -11.64
N MET A 17 2.83 -3.59 -10.86
CA MET A 17 2.00 -4.81 -10.76
C MET A 17 2.34 -5.90 -9.72
N ALA A 18 1.37 -6.10 -8.81
CA ALA A 18 0.78 -7.41 -8.55
C ALA A 18 -0.71 -7.24 -8.15
N GLY A 19 -1.59 -7.18 -9.15
CA GLY A 19 -3.04 -7.33 -8.98
C GLY A 19 -3.49 -8.52 -9.82
N CYS A 20 -3.96 -9.58 -9.15
CA CYS A 20 -4.33 -10.85 -9.76
C CYS A 20 -5.40 -10.70 -10.85
N SER A 21 -5.18 -11.39 -11.96
CA SER A 21 -6.19 -11.77 -12.94
C SER A 21 -7.14 -12.81 -12.33
N ASP A 22 -8.45 -12.51 -12.33
CA ASP A 22 -9.46 -13.50 -12.67
C ASP A 22 -10.62 -12.87 -13.44
N SER A 23 -11.17 -13.74 -14.27
CA SER A 23 -12.03 -13.65 -15.42
C SER A 23 -13.48 -13.23 -15.17
N GLY A 24 -14.06 -12.54 -16.17
CA GLY A 24 -15.47 -12.20 -16.21
C GLY A 24 -15.84 -11.49 -17.52
N SER A 25 -15.74 -12.20 -18.64
CA SER A 25 -16.17 -11.72 -19.95
C SER A 25 -17.70 -11.75 -20.06
N SER A 26 -18.31 -10.64 -20.47
CA SER A 26 -19.67 -10.61 -21.04
C SER A 26 -19.79 -9.39 -21.97
N ASP A 27 -19.20 -9.49 -23.15
CA ASP A 27 -19.60 -8.65 -24.29
C ASP A 27 -20.88 -9.22 -24.89
N SER A 28 -21.95 -8.44 -24.81
CA SER A 28 -23.13 -8.60 -25.65
C SER A 28 -23.01 -7.64 -26.82
N ASP A 29 -22.89 -8.15 -28.05
CA ASP A 29 -23.59 -7.58 -29.20
C ASP A 29 -23.55 -8.49 -30.45
N ASN A 30 -24.76 -8.81 -30.89
CA ASN A 30 -25.24 -8.70 -32.27
C ASN A 30 -25.02 -9.83 -33.30
N GLU A 31 -26.11 -10.02 -34.04
CA GLU A 31 -26.49 -10.96 -35.10
C GLU A 31 -25.45 -11.43 -36.13
N SER A 32 -25.52 -12.71 -36.52
CA SER A 32 -26.04 -13.12 -37.85
C SER A 32 -25.60 -14.53 -38.27
N SER A 33 -26.62 -15.35 -38.55
CA SER A 33 -26.76 -16.44 -39.53
C SER A 33 -25.64 -17.45 -39.89
N ALA A 34 -26.06 -18.72 -39.78
CA ALA A 34 -25.92 -19.81 -40.75
C ALA A 34 -24.51 -20.40 -41.05
N ALA A 35 -24.29 -21.65 -40.67
CA ALA A 35 -24.53 -22.81 -41.54
C ALA A 35 -24.12 -24.12 -40.86
N ALA A 36 -24.89 -25.17 -41.13
CA ALA A 36 -24.81 -26.51 -40.58
C ALA A 36 -23.64 -27.34 -41.16
N VAL A 37 -23.12 -28.27 -40.37
CA VAL A 37 -22.80 -29.64 -40.83
C VAL A 37 -23.06 -30.64 -39.69
N GLN A 38 -23.98 -31.57 -39.96
CA GLN A 38 -24.27 -32.78 -39.18
C GLN A 38 -23.08 -33.75 -39.23
N THR A 39 -22.85 -34.56 -38.19
CA THR A 39 -22.66 -36.03 -38.33
C THR A 39 -22.89 -36.73 -36.97
N GLU A 40 -23.95 -37.55 -36.97
CA GLU A 40 -24.23 -38.82 -36.27
C GLU A 40 -24.17 -39.00 -34.73
N SER A 41 -25.40 -39.17 -34.22
CA SER A 41 -25.91 -40.09 -33.20
C SER A 41 -25.05 -41.30 -32.78
N SER A 42 -24.97 -41.56 -31.47
CA SER A 42 -25.45 -42.82 -30.89
C SER A 42 -25.74 -42.67 -29.40
N ALA A 43 -26.88 -43.19 -28.98
CA ALA A 43 -27.35 -43.26 -27.59
C ALA A 43 -27.23 -44.70 -27.06
N ALA A 44 -26.91 -44.84 -25.77
CA ALA A 44 -27.30 -45.91 -24.83
C ALA A 44 -26.71 -45.50 -23.46
N ASP A 45 -27.49 -45.00 -22.50
CA ASP A 45 -28.39 -45.69 -21.56
C ASP A 45 -27.69 -46.52 -20.46
N SER A 46 -27.88 -46.01 -19.22
CA SER A 46 -27.95 -46.65 -17.89
C SER A 46 -26.98 -47.77 -17.47
N SER A 47 -26.29 -47.60 -16.33
CA SER A 47 -26.70 -48.18 -15.02
C SER A 47 -25.59 -48.20 -13.96
N GLU A 48 -26.02 -47.84 -12.74
CA GLU A 48 -25.66 -48.35 -11.40
C GLU A 48 -24.21 -48.36 -10.86
N ASP A 49 -24.03 -47.50 -9.84
CA ASP A 49 -23.67 -47.80 -8.44
C ASP A 49 -22.54 -48.80 -8.11
N ALA A 50 -21.50 -48.28 -7.47
CA ALA A 50 -20.85 -48.87 -6.30
C ALA A 50 -19.92 -47.84 -5.64
N THR A 51 -20.41 -47.20 -4.59
CA THR A 51 -19.59 -46.38 -3.67
C THR A 51 -18.86 -47.31 -2.69
N VAL A 52 -17.51 -47.29 -2.70
CA VAL A 52 -16.68 -47.95 -1.69
C VAL A 52 -16.11 -46.89 -0.75
N THR A 53 -16.76 -46.73 0.41
CA THR A 53 -16.28 -45.93 1.53
C THR A 53 -15.26 -46.75 2.33
N THR A 54 -14.01 -46.27 2.39
CA THR A 54 -12.98 -46.84 3.28
C THR A 54 -12.79 -45.91 4.47
N THR A 55 -13.28 -46.34 5.63
CA THR A 55 -13.09 -45.66 6.92
C THR A 55 -11.86 -46.24 7.63
N THR A 56 -10.81 -45.44 7.78
CA THR A 56 -9.67 -45.77 8.65
C THR A 56 -9.83 -45.04 9.98
N THR A 57 -10.11 -45.82 11.03
CA THR A 57 -10.10 -45.39 12.43
C THR A 57 -8.67 -45.52 12.97
N THR A 58 -8.06 -44.40 13.36
CA THR A 58 -6.77 -44.38 14.05
C THR A 58 -7.01 -44.14 15.54
N THR A 59 -6.70 -45.16 16.35
CA THR A 59 -6.78 -45.14 17.81
C THR A 59 -5.54 -44.48 18.41
N ALA A 60 -5.74 -43.50 19.29
CA ALA A 60 -4.70 -42.86 20.10
C ALA A 60 -4.22 -43.77 21.26
N PRO A 61 -2.92 -43.75 21.62
CA PRO A 61 -2.46 -44.21 22.92
C PRO A 61 -2.38 -43.05 23.94
N ALA A 62 -2.67 -43.42 25.18
CA ALA A 62 -2.84 -42.59 26.34
C ALA A 62 -1.56 -41.89 26.85
N VAL A 63 -1.81 -40.77 27.53
CA VAL A 63 -0.88 -39.93 28.31
C VAL A 63 -0.51 -40.62 29.62
N THR A 64 0.76 -40.58 30.02
CA THR A 64 1.17 -40.69 31.43
C THR A 64 2.46 -39.89 31.70
N GLU A 65 2.30 -38.89 32.59
CA GLU A 65 3.24 -38.33 33.58
C GLU A 65 4.48 -37.53 33.15
N SER A 66 4.48 -36.25 33.56
CA SER A 66 5.37 -35.71 34.61
C SER A 66 6.12 -34.43 34.26
N SER A 67 6.09 -33.52 35.24
CA SER A 67 7.11 -32.51 35.58
C SER A 67 7.16 -31.21 34.78
N GLN A 68 6.48 -30.23 35.37
CA GLN A 68 6.95 -28.87 35.63
C GLN A 68 8.43 -28.62 35.29
N ALA A 69 8.65 -27.87 34.21
CA ALA A 69 9.87 -27.10 33.98
C ALA A 69 9.46 -25.64 33.84
N GLU A 70 9.91 -24.84 34.79
CA GLU A 70 9.85 -23.40 34.83
C GLU A 70 10.65 -22.86 33.63
N VAL A 71 9.96 -22.40 32.58
CA VAL A 71 10.61 -21.69 31.48
C VAL A 71 10.69 -20.24 31.91
N ALA A 72 11.91 -19.82 32.27
CA ALA A 72 12.26 -18.44 32.46
C ALA A 72 11.84 -17.66 31.21
N ASP A 73 10.90 -16.73 31.41
CA ASP A 73 10.49 -15.73 30.45
C ASP A 73 11.66 -14.76 30.25
N THR A 74 12.58 -15.13 29.34
CA THR A 74 13.48 -14.17 28.74
C THR A 74 12.76 -13.54 27.55
N SER A 75 11.80 -12.67 27.85
CA SER A 75 11.25 -11.76 26.86
C SER A 75 12.37 -10.80 26.45
N THR A 76 13.02 -11.09 25.33
CA THR A 76 13.64 -10.05 24.51
C THR A 76 12.53 -9.06 24.18
N ALA A 77 12.63 -7.85 24.72
CA ALA A 77 11.76 -6.74 24.39
C ALA A 77 11.70 -6.58 22.87
N ASP A 78 10.49 -6.67 22.32
CA ASP A 78 10.21 -6.34 20.93
C ASP A 78 10.35 -4.82 20.78
N GLU A 79 11.46 -4.37 20.21
CA GLU A 79 11.78 -2.95 20.00
C GLU A 79 10.78 -2.24 19.06
N ASN A 80 9.83 -2.98 18.46
CA ASN A 80 8.79 -2.43 17.61
C ASN A 80 7.39 -2.40 18.24
N LYS A 81 7.25 -2.68 19.56
CA LYS A 81 6.01 -2.38 20.27
C LYS A 81 5.80 -0.86 20.27
N PRO A 82 4.72 -0.34 19.66
CA PRO A 82 4.56 1.10 19.49
C PRO A 82 4.38 1.82 20.83
N ALA A 83 4.89 3.05 20.89
CA ALA A 83 4.63 3.94 22.00
C ALA A 83 3.13 4.29 22.02
N SER A 84 2.45 4.07 23.15
CA SER A 84 1.08 4.55 23.35
C SER A 84 1.13 6.06 23.57
N VAL A 85 0.98 6.83 22.48
CA VAL A 85 0.63 8.24 22.59
C VAL A 85 -0.86 8.30 22.95
N ASP A 86 -1.28 9.19 23.85
CA ASP A 86 -2.68 9.27 24.26
C ASP A 86 -3.58 9.56 23.05
N SER A 87 -4.49 8.63 22.72
CA SER A 87 -5.42 8.72 21.59
C SER A 87 -6.17 10.06 21.51
N ASN A 88 -6.50 10.63 22.67
CA ASN A 88 -7.23 11.89 22.76
C ASN A 88 -6.41 13.08 22.24
N ASP A 89 -5.08 13.05 22.40
CA ASP A 89 -4.20 14.10 21.90
C ASP A 89 -4.03 14.03 20.38
N ILE A 90 -4.04 12.82 19.80
CA ILE A 90 -4.01 12.61 18.35
C ILE A 90 -5.29 13.18 17.72
N ALA A 91 -6.46 12.74 18.20
CA ALA A 91 -7.73 13.18 17.64
C ALA A 91 -7.95 14.71 17.78
N ALA A 92 -7.52 15.30 18.90
CA ALA A 92 -7.65 16.74 19.14
C ALA A 92 -6.67 17.60 18.31
N SER A 93 -5.54 17.05 17.88
CA SER A 93 -4.55 17.76 17.07
C SER A 93 -4.71 17.55 15.57
N ALA A 94 -5.50 16.55 15.15
CA ALA A 94 -5.70 16.23 13.75
C ALA A 94 -6.53 17.28 13.00
N ILE A 95 -6.15 17.53 11.75
CA ILE A 95 -6.94 18.35 10.80
C ILE A 95 -7.69 17.44 9.83
N GLU A 96 -8.79 17.95 9.26
CA GLU A 96 -9.51 17.27 8.18
C GLU A 96 -8.79 17.46 6.84
N PRO A 97 -8.87 16.50 5.90
CA PRO A 97 -8.23 16.63 4.58
C PRO A 97 -8.71 17.86 3.81
N SER A 98 -9.99 18.24 3.98
CA SER A 98 -10.60 19.42 3.37
C SER A 98 -10.03 20.75 3.87
N GLU A 99 -9.27 20.75 4.97
CA GLU A 99 -8.55 21.94 5.46
C GLU A 99 -7.22 22.14 4.72
N THR A 100 -6.80 21.16 3.92
CA THR A 100 -5.60 21.25 3.09
C THR A 100 -5.95 21.57 1.63
N SER A 101 -5.03 22.21 0.92
CA SER A 101 -5.15 22.49 -0.51
C SER A 101 -3.78 22.57 -1.16
N GLU A 102 -3.74 22.77 -2.47
CA GLU A 102 -2.52 23.03 -3.22
C GLU A 102 -1.68 24.21 -2.65
N GLU A 103 -2.37 25.23 -2.14
CA GLU A 103 -1.79 26.42 -1.55
C GLU A 103 -1.65 26.35 -0.03
N ASN A 104 -2.32 25.39 0.62
CA ASN A 104 -2.33 25.21 2.07
C ASN A 104 -1.98 23.76 2.44
N LEU A 105 -0.69 23.44 2.35
CA LEU A 105 -0.18 22.10 2.65
C LEU A 105 -0.08 21.89 4.16
N ALA A 106 -0.48 20.70 4.64
CA ALA A 106 -0.19 20.27 6.00
C ALA A 106 1.34 20.11 6.20
N PRO A 107 1.93 20.60 7.31
CA PRO A 107 3.35 20.40 7.56
C PRO A 107 3.67 18.94 7.96
N ILE A 108 4.92 18.52 7.78
CA ILE A 108 5.41 17.23 8.32
C ILE A 108 5.17 17.20 9.85
N GLY A 109 4.69 16.08 10.35
CA GLY A 109 4.34 15.84 11.75
C GLY A 109 2.89 16.17 12.11
N GLN A 110 2.14 16.85 11.23
CA GLN A 110 0.72 17.14 11.44
C GLN A 110 -0.12 15.88 11.25
N TRP A 111 -0.93 15.54 12.27
CA TRP A 111 -1.94 14.50 12.15
C TRP A 111 -3.06 14.96 11.22
N ILE A 112 -3.49 14.06 10.35
CA ILE A 112 -4.61 14.24 9.44
C ILE A 112 -5.61 13.13 9.74
N LYS A 113 -6.86 13.52 10.01
CA LYS A 113 -7.97 12.57 10.12
C LYS A 113 -8.32 12.09 8.72
N THR A 114 -8.44 10.79 8.54
CA THR A 114 -8.82 10.19 7.26
C THR A 114 -9.60 8.92 7.52
N THR A 115 -9.86 8.12 6.48
CA THR A 115 -10.60 6.89 6.60
C THR A 115 -9.91 5.73 5.92
N ARG A 116 -10.20 4.52 6.41
CA ARG A 116 -9.79 3.26 5.81
C ARG A 116 -10.99 2.34 5.68
N TYR A 117 -11.08 1.66 4.55
CA TYR A 117 -12.08 0.62 4.34
C TYR A 117 -11.86 -0.53 5.32
N CYS A 118 -12.89 -0.89 6.08
CA CYS A 118 -12.87 -2.06 6.93
C CYS A 118 -13.53 -3.25 6.22
N ALA A 119 -12.80 -4.37 6.09
CA ALA A 119 -13.32 -5.57 5.45
C ALA A 119 -14.40 -6.29 6.28
N THR A 120 -14.43 -6.06 7.60
CA THR A 120 -15.36 -6.72 8.54
C THR A 120 -16.79 -6.26 8.30
N ASP A 121 -17.03 -4.95 8.17
CA ASP A 121 -18.37 -4.38 7.97
C ASP A 121 -18.57 -3.66 6.62
N LYS A 122 -17.52 -3.59 5.80
CA LYS A 122 -17.52 -3.11 4.42
C LYS A 122 -17.80 -1.62 4.27
N ILE A 123 -17.44 -0.81 5.26
CA ILE A 123 -17.54 0.66 5.19
C ILE A 123 -16.21 1.32 5.55
N TYR A 124 -16.08 2.61 5.24
CA TYR A 124 -14.92 3.41 5.61
C TYR A 124 -15.02 3.91 7.05
N HIS A 125 -13.96 3.72 7.84
CA HIS A 125 -13.87 4.13 9.25
C HIS A 125 -12.70 5.07 9.49
N THR A 126 -12.84 5.93 10.49
CA THR A 126 -11.80 6.90 10.85
C THR A 126 -10.49 6.23 11.25
N ILE A 127 -9.39 6.73 10.69
CA ILE A 127 -8.01 6.52 11.14
C ILE A 127 -7.29 7.88 11.12
N TYR A 128 -6.07 7.94 11.67
CA TYR A 128 -5.26 9.15 11.64
C TYR A 128 -3.90 8.84 11.07
N THR A 129 -3.39 9.72 10.20
CA THR A 129 -2.06 9.55 9.59
C THR A 129 -1.23 10.81 9.68
N ARG A 130 0.09 10.67 9.74
CA ARG A 130 1.04 11.78 9.58
C ARG A 130 2.32 11.31 8.90
N ILE A 131 2.87 12.13 8.02
CA ILE A 131 4.26 11.98 7.58
C ILE A 131 5.14 12.47 8.71
N THR A 132 6.15 11.69 9.09
CA THR A 132 7.08 12.02 10.19
C THR A 132 8.46 12.42 9.68
N LYS A 133 8.85 11.95 8.49
CA LYS A 133 10.18 12.17 7.94
C LYS A 133 10.22 11.97 6.43
N VAL A 134 11.03 12.78 5.75
CA VAL A 134 11.35 12.63 4.32
C VAL A 134 12.86 12.84 4.15
N VAL A 135 13.55 11.91 3.48
CA VAL A 135 15.01 11.94 3.30
C VAL A 135 15.35 11.56 1.86
N SER A 136 16.20 12.34 1.20
CA SER A 136 16.76 11.97 -0.11
C SER A 136 18.15 11.35 0.02
N LYS A 137 18.58 10.59 -1.00
CA LYS A 137 19.95 10.05 -1.03
C LYS A 137 21.04 11.14 -1.00
N SER A 138 20.79 12.30 -1.60
CA SER A 138 21.72 13.42 -1.55
C SER A 138 21.84 14.02 -0.15
N GLU A 139 20.82 13.86 0.69
CA GLU A 139 20.85 14.24 2.10
C GLU A 139 21.52 13.16 2.97
N ASP A 140 21.05 11.91 2.89
CA ASP A 140 21.56 10.77 3.65
C ASP A 140 21.41 9.45 2.87
N ALA A 141 22.44 9.12 2.09
CA ALA A 141 22.47 7.89 1.31
C ALA A 141 22.47 6.62 2.17
N ASP A 142 23.12 6.66 3.34
CA ASP A 142 23.20 5.51 4.24
C ASP A 142 21.82 5.17 4.80
N TYR A 143 21.01 6.18 5.11
CA TYR A 143 19.64 5.99 5.57
C TYR A 143 18.77 5.32 4.52
N VAL A 144 18.78 5.84 3.29
CA VAL A 144 17.97 5.29 2.19
C VAL A 144 18.42 3.86 1.85
N ASN A 145 19.73 3.60 1.81
CA ASN A 145 20.26 2.26 1.54
C ASN A 145 19.86 1.27 2.64
N LYS A 146 19.92 1.66 3.92
CA LYS A 146 19.49 0.79 5.03
C LYS A 146 18.01 0.44 4.98
N ALA A 147 17.15 1.36 4.57
CA ALA A 147 15.73 1.08 4.39
C ALA A 147 15.50 0.00 3.31
N ILE A 148 16.23 0.10 2.19
CA ILE A 148 16.19 -0.89 1.11
C ILE A 148 16.77 -2.24 1.55
N GLU A 149 17.91 -2.23 2.26
CA GLU A 149 18.52 -3.44 2.81
C GLU A 149 17.59 -4.16 3.78
N LEU A 150 16.92 -3.42 4.68
CA LEU A 150 15.95 -3.98 5.59
C LEU A 150 14.80 -4.64 4.82
N ASN A 151 14.19 -3.93 3.87
CA ASN A 151 13.15 -4.48 2.99
C ASN A 151 13.61 -5.78 2.31
N ASN A 152 14.80 -5.78 1.73
CA ASN A 152 15.34 -6.95 1.03
C ASN A 152 15.65 -8.13 1.97
N SER A 153 15.91 -7.85 3.26
CA SER A 153 16.21 -8.86 4.26
C SER A 153 14.97 -9.55 4.85
N VAL A 154 13.84 -8.84 4.90
CA VAL A 154 12.58 -9.34 5.48
C VAL A 154 11.55 -9.71 4.42
N GLY A 155 11.65 -9.12 3.24
CA GLY A 155 10.76 -9.34 2.12
C GLY A 155 10.97 -10.65 1.39
N SER A 156 9.96 -11.03 0.62
CA SER A 156 10.07 -12.15 -0.33
C SER A 156 11.01 -11.79 -1.48
N ASP A 157 11.43 -12.77 -2.27
CA ASP A 157 12.24 -12.52 -3.47
C ASP A 157 11.55 -11.57 -4.47
N PHE A 158 10.21 -11.51 -4.49
CA PHE A 158 9.43 -10.60 -5.33
C PHE A 158 9.42 -9.15 -4.82
N SER A 159 9.74 -8.93 -3.55
CA SER A 159 9.73 -7.61 -2.91
C SER A 159 11.13 -6.99 -2.89
N LYS A 160 12.15 -7.71 -3.36
CA LYS A 160 13.53 -7.23 -3.35
C LYS A 160 13.69 -6.11 -4.37
N ILE A 161 14.41 -5.09 -3.93
CA ILE A 161 14.74 -3.92 -4.73
C ILE A 161 16.22 -4.01 -5.09
N ASP A 162 16.49 -4.19 -6.38
CA ASP A 162 17.81 -3.97 -6.96
C ASP A 162 17.81 -2.61 -7.67
N GLU A 163 18.50 -1.65 -7.07
CA GLU A 163 18.59 -0.28 -7.60
C GLU A 163 19.14 -0.24 -9.04
N SER A 164 20.03 -1.17 -9.40
CA SER A 164 20.62 -1.22 -10.73
C SER A 164 19.61 -1.59 -11.83
N GLU A 165 18.51 -2.24 -11.45
CA GLU A 165 17.43 -2.61 -12.36
C GLU A 165 16.39 -1.49 -12.54
N LEU A 166 16.39 -0.47 -11.67
CA LEU A 166 15.35 0.57 -11.63
C LEU A 166 15.45 1.61 -12.75
N LYS A 167 16.53 1.62 -13.54
CA LYS A 167 16.77 2.57 -14.65
C LYS A 167 16.48 4.02 -14.26
N ILE A 168 16.99 4.43 -13.10
CA ILE A 168 16.80 5.79 -12.56
C ILE A 168 17.58 6.78 -13.42
N PRO A 169 16.97 7.87 -13.92
CA PRO A 169 17.69 8.94 -14.62
C PRO A 169 18.78 9.57 -13.75
N ASP A 170 19.87 10.03 -14.38
CA ASP A 170 21.04 10.56 -13.66
C ASP A 170 20.74 11.79 -12.77
N ASP A 171 19.71 12.57 -13.11
CA ASP A 171 19.26 13.73 -12.35
C ASP A 171 18.17 13.39 -11.32
N CYS A 172 17.80 12.12 -11.20
CA CYS A 172 16.85 11.61 -10.21
C CYS A 172 17.56 10.83 -9.10
N GLU A 173 16.89 10.69 -7.97
CA GLU A 173 17.38 9.95 -6.80
C GLU A 173 16.24 9.26 -6.04
N LEU A 174 16.60 8.21 -5.31
CA LEU A 174 15.71 7.55 -4.36
C LEU A 174 15.58 8.37 -3.07
N CYS A 175 14.36 8.39 -2.55
CA CYS A 175 13.97 9.07 -1.33
C CYS A 175 13.14 8.13 -0.46
N VAL A 176 13.24 8.31 0.86
CA VAL A 176 12.43 7.61 1.86
C VAL A 176 11.46 8.58 2.51
N MET A 177 10.19 8.19 2.62
CA MET A 177 9.15 8.86 3.38
C MET A 177 8.68 7.94 4.51
N GLU A 178 8.75 8.38 5.75
CA GLU A 178 8.20 7.67 6.90
C GLU A 178 6.89 8.29 7.33
N TYR A 179 5.90 7.45 7.63
CA TYR A 179 4.62 7.89 8.12
C TYR A 179 4.11 6.99 9.24
N GLU A 180 3.22 7.55 10.04
CA GLU A 180 2.55 6.82 11.12
C GLU A 180 1.05 6.78 10.86
N VAL A 181 0.42 5.65 11.20
CA VAL A 181 -1.03 5.49 11.20
C VAL A 181 -1.51 5.08 12.57
N TYR A 182 -2.36 5.88 13.18
CA TYR A 182 -3.08 5.53 14.39
C TYR A 182 -4.47 4.98 14.04
N VAL A 183 -4.78 3.80 14.57
CA VAL A 183 -6.09 3.16 14.42
C VAL A 183 -6.84 3.25 15.75
N PRO A 184 -7.97 3.97 15.80
CA PRO A 184 -8.79 4.09 17.01
C PRO A 184 -9.27 2.76 17.58
N GLU A 185 -9.48 2.69 18.91
CA GLU A 185 -9.98 1.51 19.62
C GLU A 185 -11.38 1.04 19.15
N ASP A 186 -12.18 1.96 18.63
CA ASP A 186 -13.54 1.72 18.14
C ASP A 186 -13.62 1.33 16.65
N PHE A 187 -12.47 1.28 15.95
CA PHE A 187 -12.40 0.75 14.59
C PHE A 187 -12.85 -0.73 14.57
N PRO A 188 -13.74 -1.16 13.66
CA PRO A 188 -14.19 -2.55 13.65
C PRO A 188 -13.05 -3.52 13.37
N SER A 189 -12.92 -4.52 14.24
CA SER A 189 -11.86 -5.51 14.19
C SER A 189 -12.36 -6.90 14.56
N ASP A 190 -11.66 -7.91 14.06
CA ASP A 190 -11.87 -9.30 14.42
C ASP A 190 -10.89 -9.71 15.53
N GLU A 191 -11.08 -10.89 16.15
CA GLU A 191 -10.16 -11.41 17.18
C GLU A 191 -8.71 -11.59 16.67
N TRP A 192 -8.55 -11.80 15.36
CA TRP A 192 -7.24 -11.91 14.71
C TRP A 192 -6.63 -10.56 14.34
N GLY A 193 -7.32 -9.45 14.61
CA GLY A 193 -6.89 -8.09 14.33
C GLY A 193 -7.61 -7.45 13.14
N ILE A 194 -6.89 -6.60 12.41
CA ILE A 194 -7.33 -5.91 11.20
C ILE A 194 -6.36 -6.15 10.05
N ILE A 195 -6.83 -5.84 8.84
CA ILE A 195 -5.97 -5.70 7.67
C ILE A 195 -5.10 -4.44 7.84
N SER A 196 -3.94 -4.39 7.18
CA SER A 196 -3.04 -3.24 7.20
C SER A 196 -3.79 -1.90 7.05
N PRO A 197 -3.63 -0.97 8.01
CA PRO A 197 -4.21 0.36 7.93
C PRO A 197 -3.33 1.33 7.11
N ASP A 198 -2.51 0.83 6.18
CA ASP A 198 -1.62 1.63 5.34
C ASP A 198 -2.38 2.71 4.54
N VAL A 199 -1.67 3.78 4.22
CA VAL A 199 -2.20 4.90 3.43
C VAL A 199 -1.38 5.03 2.15
N ASN A 200 -2.09 5.02 1.02
CA ASN A 200 -1.46 5.09 -0.29
C ASN A 200 -1.10 6.55 -0.66
N TYR A 201 0.08 6.98 -0.22
CA TYR A 201 0.65 8.27 -0.57
C TYR A 201 1.20 8.31 -1.99
N SER A 202 1.09 9.47 -2.62
CA SER A 202 1.73 9.83 -3.88
C SER A 202 2.55 11.10 -3.70
N ALA A 203 3.72 11.17 -4.31
CA ALA A 203 4.53 12.38 -4.40
C ALA A 203 4.22 13.11 -5.72
N SER A 204 4.03 14.43 -5.70
CA SER A 204 3.72 15.19 -6.92
C SER A 204 4.27 16.61 -6.87
N ASN A 205 4.32 17.24 -8.05
CA ASN A 205 4.66 18.66 -8.19
C ASN A 205 3.57 19.54 -7.56
N LYS A 206 3.94 20.52 -6.73
CA LYS A 206 3.02 21.53 -6.15
C LYS A 206 2.22 22.27 -7.23
N GLY A 207 2.82 22.58 -8.38
CA GLY A 207 2.15 23.24 -9.50
C GLY A 207 1.23 22.32 -10.33
N GLY A 208 1.13 21.03 -9.97
CA GLY A 208 0.46 20.02 -10.76
C GLY A 208 1.24 19.62 -12.03
N GLY A 209 0.72 18.64 -12.75
CA GLY A 209 1.37 18.11 -13.95
C GLY A 209 2.64 17.31 -13.66
N GLY A 210 3.55 17.26 -14.64
CA GLY A 210 4.81 16.53 -14.50
C GLY A 210 5.86 17.28 -13.68
N ILE A 211 6.93 16.58 -13.35
CA ILE A 211 8.08 17.11 -12.62
C ILE A 211 9.16 17.50 -13.65
N PRO A 212 9.67 18.74 -13.66
CA PRO A 212 10.72 19.14 -14.58
C PRO A 212 12.04 18.41 -14.28
N SER A 213 12.81 18.06 -15.32
CA SER A 213 14.20 17.61 -15.14
C SER A 213 15.06 18.71 -14.50
N ALA A 214 16.21 18.33 -13.93
CA ALA A 214 17.06 19.29 -13.21
C ALA A 214 17.54 20.46 -14.08
N ASP A 215 17.70 20.26 -15.39
CA ASP A 215 18.05 21.29 -16.37
C ASP A 215 16.83 22.03 -16.97
N GLY A 216 15.62 21.61 -16.63
CA GLY A 216 14.36 22.14 -17.16
C GLY A 216 14.11 21.82 -18.64
N ALA A 217 14.92 20.97 -19.28
CA ALA A 217 14.79 20.66 -20.69
C ALA A 217 13.68 19.65 -20.99
N SER A 218 13.30 18.83 -20.01
CA SER A 218 12.28 17.81 -20.13
C SER A 218 11.36 17.78 -18.91
N THR A 219 10.31 16.97 -18.98
CA THR A 219 9.35 16.79 -17.90
C THR A 219 9.07 15.30 -17.74
N TYR A 220 9.24 14.81 -16.53
CA TYR A 220 8.87 13.47 -16.12
C TYR A 220 7.36 13.39 -15.89
N ILE A 221 6.71 12.49 -16.61
CA ILE A 221 5.29 12.15 -16.42
C ILE A 221 5.19 10.82 -15.69
N GLY A 222 4.31 10.74 -14.70
CA GLY A 222 4.09 9.52 -13.91
C GLY A 222 5.13 9.28 -12.83
N MET A 223 6.09 10.18 -12.65
CA MET A 223 6.96 10.21 -11.48
C MET A 223 6.12 10.68 -10.29
N GLY A 224 6.04 9.86 -9.24
CA GLY A 224 5.23 10.17 -8.07
C GLY A 224 4.66 8.97 -7.31
N GLY A 225 4.64 7.79 -7.96
CA GLY A 225 4.33 6.55 -7.27
C GLY A 225 5.29 6.31 -6.09
N THR A 226 4.74 5.90 -4.96
CA THR A 226 5.51 5.44 -3.80
C THR A 226 5.41 3.93 -3.70
N THR A 227 6.42 3.29 -3.13
CA THR A 227 6.46 1.84 -2.87
C THR A 227 6.66 1.64 -1.39
N GLU A 228 5.69 1.02 -0.72
CA GLU A 228 5.85 0.64 0.68
C GLU A 228 6.97 -0.39 0.83
N LEU A 229 7.88 -0.13 1.78
CA LEU A 229 8.97 -1.00 2.15
C LEU A 229 8.57 -1.84 3.36
N LEU A 230 8.90 -3.12 3.31
CA LEU A 230 8.71 -4.03 4.43
C LEU A 230 9.75 -3.75 5.52
N THR A 231 9.30 -3.55 6.75
CA THR A 231 10.17 -3.30 7.91
C THR A 231 10.32 -4.53 8.81
N GLN A 232 9.51 -5.57 8.61
CA GLN A 232 9.55 -6.85 9.31
C GLN A 232 8.87 -7.96 8.49
N LYS A 233 9.06 -9.24 8.88
CA LYS A 233 8.59 -10.41 8.10
C LYS A 233 7.08 -10.65 8.16
N LYS A 234 6.44 -10.27 9.26
CA LYS A 234 5.01 -10.45 9.50
C LYS A 234 4.51 -9.24 10.27
N ASN A 235 3.42 -8.64 9.80
CA ASN A 235 2.73 -7.57 10.52
C ASN A 235 1.40 -8.12 11.03
N GLU A 236 1.12 -7.90 12.30
CA GLU A 236 -0.18 -8.09 12.90
C GLU A 236 -0.65 -6.71 13.37
N TYR A 237 -1.90 -6.39 13.07
CA TYR A 237 -2.47 -5.08 13.32
C TYR A 237 -3.68 -5.22 14.22
N PHE A 238 -3.68 -4.48 15.32
CA PHE A 238 -4.76 -4.35 16.28
C PHE A 238 -5.14 -2.88 16.48
N VAL A 239 -6.39 -2.65 16.85
CA VAL A 239 -6.92 -1.33 17.19
C VAL A 239 -6.24 -0.73 18.42
N GLY A 240 -6.33 0.60 18.59
CA GLY A 240 -5.72 1.34 19.68
C GLY A 240 -4.20 1.54 19.57
N ASN A 241 -3.59 1.18 18.43
CA ASN A 241 -2.15 1.28 18.22
C ASN A 241 -1.78 2.26 17.11
N THR A 242 -0.54 2.76 17.17
CA THR A 242 0.09 3.52 16.10
C THR A 242 1.12 2.67 15.39
N TYR A 243 1.04 2.58 14.07
CA TYR A 243 1.95 1.80 13.22
C TYR A 243 2.86 2.72 12.43
N LYS A 244 4.11 2.28 12.22
CA LYS A 244 5.10 2.98 11.41
C LYS A 244 5.26 2.30 10.07
N TYR A 245 5.31 3.11 9.02
CA TYR A 245 5.46 2.69 7.65
C TYR A 245 6.57 3.49 6.97
N VAL A 246 7.18 2.88 5.96
CA VAL A 246 8.29 3.46 5.21
C VAL A 246 8.00 3.29 3.73
N ASN A 247 7.97 4.37 2.96
CA ASN A 247 7.81 4.34 1.52
C ASN A 247 9.09 4.80 0.82
N LEU A 248 9.43 4.13 -0.27
CA LEU A 248 10.47 4.52 -1.22
C LEU A 248 9.83 5.22 -2.43
N PHE A 249 10.43 6.30 -2.90
CA PHE A 249 9.96 7.03 -4.08
C PHE A 249 11.11 7.74 -4.80
N LEU A 250 10.84 8.27 -6.00
CA LEU A 250 11.82 9.00 -6.81
C LEU A 250 11.59 10.50 -6.77
N MET A 251 12.67 11.26 -6.65
CA MET A 251 12.68 12.72 -6.82
C MET A 251 13.74 13.17 -7.82
N VAL A 252 13.51 14.32 -8.46
CA VAL A 252 14.55 15.06 -9.18
C VAL A 252 15.45 15.75 -8.15
N LYS A 253 16.75 15.54 -8.28
CA LYS A 253 17.77 16.06 -7.37
C LYS A 253 17.66 17.57 -7.24
N GLY A 254 17.54 18.06 -6.01
CA GLY A 254 17.46 19.48 -5.70
C GLY A 254 16.14 20.17 -6.09
N TYR A 255 15.16 19.44 -6.64
CA TYR A 255 13.82 19.99 -6.85
C TYR A 255 13.02 19.98 -5.53
N LYS A 256 12.41 21.12 -5.21
CA LYS A 256 11.87 21.42 -3.86
C LYS A 256 10.36 21.58 -3.82
N ASP A 257 9.74 21.73 -5.00
CA ASP A 257 8.31 21.93 -5.11
C ASP A 257 7.56 20.59 -5.16
N TYR A 258 7.90 19.67 -4.25
CA TYR A 258 7.16 18.44 -4.03
C TYR A 258 6.10 18.61 -2.95
N LYS A 259 5.00 17.88 -3.12
CA LYS A 259 3.97 17.64 -2.10
C LYS A 259 3.64 16.16 -2.07
N PHE A 260 3.14 15.70 -0.94
CA PHE A 260 2.49 14.39 -0.84
C PHE A 260 0.98 14.54 -0.84
N THR A 261 0.31 13.57 -1.45
CA THR A 261 -1.15 13.49 -1.48
C THR A 261 -1.60 12.08 -1.23
N PHE A 262 -2.74 11.92 -0.57
CA PHE A 262 -3.50 10.68 -0.58
C PHE A 262 -4.99 11.02 -0.70
N SER A 263 -5.77 10.08 -1.21
CA SER A 263 -7.22 10.22 -1.27
C SER A 263 -7.88 9.22 -0.33
N SER A 264 -9.00 9.63 0.24
CA SER A 264 -9.85 8.82 1.12
C SER A 264 -11.32 9.12 0.86
N TYR A 265 -12.21 8.35 1.47
CA TYR A 265 -13.65 8.47 1.25
C TYR A 265 -14.37 8.83 2.54
N PRO A 266 -15.57 9.46 2.48
CA PRO A 266 -16.29 9.85 3.68
C PRO A 266 -16.56 8.67 4.63
N GLU A 267 -16.46 8.91 5.94
CA GLU A 267 -16.76 7.90 6.95
C GLU A 267 -18.19 7.34 6.79
N GLY A 268 -18.33 6.02 7.01
CA GLY A 268 -19.60 5.31 6.91
C GLY A 268 -20.07 5.00 5.49
N THR A 269 -19.34 5.42 4.46
CA THR A 269 -19.69 5.10 3.07
C THR A 269 -19.25 3.70 2.66
N THR A 270 -19.94 3.13 1.67
CA THR A 270 -19.47 1.97 0.89
C THR A 270 -18.94 2.38 -0.48
N SER A 271 -19.12 3.66 -0.87
CA SER A 271 -18.71 4.19 -2.18
C SER A 271 -17.19 4.32 -2.26
N ASP A 272 -16.63 3.88 -3.37
CA ASP A 272 -15.24 4.10 -3.78
C ASP A 272 -15.15 5.00 -5.04
N SER A 273 -16.24 5.69 -5.37
CA SER A 273 -16.31 6.61 -6.51
C SER A 273 -15.34 7.78 -6.34
N SER A 274 -14.55 8.07 -7.38
CA SER A 274 -13.63 9.21 -7.38
C SER A 274 -14.31 10.56 -7.15
N ASP A 275 -15.61 10.66 -7.43
CA ASP A 275 -16.40 11.88 -7.21
C ASP A 275 -16.62 12.17 -5.72
N ASP A 276 -16.55 11.14 -4.88
CA ASP A 276 -16.71 11.25 -3.42
C ASP A 276 -15.37 11.36 -2.70
N ALA A 277 -14.25 11.19 -3.41
CA ALA A 277 -12.92 11.15 -2.81
C ALA A 277 -12.49 12.52 -2.30
N VAL A 278 -11.97 12.56 -1.08
CA VAL A 278 -11.35 13.73 -0.47
C VAL A 278 -9.84 13.54 -0.49
N THR A 279 -9.12 14.52 -1.01
CA THR A 279 -7.65 14.49 -1.11
C THR A 279 -7.03 15.35 -0.02
N ALA A 280 -6.05 14.79 0.69
CA ALA A 280 -5.18 15.54 1.59
C ALA A 280 -3.93 16.01 0.86
N TYR A 281 -3.42 17.18 1.21
CA TYR A 281 -2.21 17.79 0.66
C TYR A 281 -1.20 18.08 1.77
N ILE A 282 0.00 17.50 1.66
CA ILE A 282 1.03 17.52 2.71
C ILE A 282 2.35 18.02 2.12
N SER A 283 3.09 18.82 2.88
CA SER A 283 4.42 19.29 2.52
C SER A 283 5.40 18.13 2.42
N ALA A 284 6.33 18.21 1.47
CA ALA A 284 7.48 17.31 1.41
C ALA A 284 8.70 17.82 2.21
N GLU A 285 8.58 19.00 2.83
CA GLU A 285 9.59 19.68 3.65
C GLU A 285 9.02 20.19 4.97
#